data_AF-A0A934GTJ4-F1
#
_entry.id   AF-A0A934GTJ4-F1
#
_cell.length_a   1.000
_cell.length_b   1.000
_cell.length_c   1.000
_cell.angle_alpha   90.00
_cell.angle_beta   90.00
_cell.angle_gamma   90.00
#
_symmetry.space_group_name_H-M   'P 1'
#
loop_
_entity.id
_entity.type
_entity.pdbx_description
1 polymer ?
#
loop_
_entity_poly.entity_id
_entity_poly.type
_entity_poly.pdbx_seq_one_letter_code
_entity_poly.pdbx_strand_id
1 'polypeptide(L)'
;MVVDQTHITQGQIETYLFEAANILRGPVDASDFKTYIFPLLFFKRLCDVYDEEIRVAIDAHGEAFDEDHRYRIPNGCHWSDIQRLSSNIGTQLQHALKEIERVNEILAGIFGDAAWGNKDRLPDRLLKDLIGHFSTHTLSRSRVEPDLLGRAYEFLIKKFADLTNKKAGEFYTPRSVVKLMVDILDPQSNETVYDPACGTGGMLIEAIHHVQEAGQDVRNLYGKLYGQEKNLTTSGIARMNLLIHEVEDFHIVRGDTLRQPAFFMGDNVSQFDCVIANPPFSLKQWGDEVWEKDPYQRPFAGMPPKTNGDYAWVQHMILSMAPIKGRMAVVLPHGVLFRSTGAESQIRRTILKRDLVEAVIGLGPNLFYGAGLSACILVLRSRKVTERRGNVLMIDSARLFRKGRNQNTLEYKHIQQILTWYHAREDVEGAVKSVKLNEIEANDWNLSIPLYVEPVIEEETISVEEALQNLKTALDAAYAAEDRLAALLKQARLIE
;
A
#
# COMPACT_ATOMS: atom_id res chain seq x y z
N MET A 1 21.08 -4.75 40.41
CA MET A 1 20.96 -5.89 39.48
C MET A 1 21.08 -5.35 38.07
N VAL A 2 22.14 -5.72 37.35
CA VAL A 2 22.28 -5.39 35.93
C VAL A 2 21.22 -6.23 35.20
N VAL A 3 20.09 -5.60 34.84
CA VAL A 3 19.10 -6.24 33.98
C VAL A 3 19.77 -6.37 32.62
N ASP A 4 20.00 -7.61 32.19
CA ASP A 4 20.55 -7.91 30.88
C ASP A 4 19.67 -7.25 29.81
N GLN A 5 20.20 -6.18 29.21
CA GLN A 5 19.57 -5.35 28.18
C GLN A 5 19.89 -5.92 26.80
N THR A 6 19.49 -7.16 26.53
CA THR A 6 19.51 -7.66 25.15
C THR A 6 18.29 -7.10 24.43
N HIS A 7 18.44 -5.90 23.86
CA HIS A 7 17.47 -5.35 22.90
C HIS A 7 17.37 -6.28 21.70
N ILE A 8 16.14 -6.67 21.35
CA ILE A 8 15.89 -7.52 20.18
C ILE A 8 16.20 -6.71 18.90
N THR A 9 16.89 -7.33 17.94
CA THR A 9 17.17 -6.69 16.64
C THR A 9 15.98 -6.82 15.69
N GLN A 10 15.94 -5.99 14.65
CA GLN A 10 14.89 -6.03 13.60
C GLN A 10 14.75 -7.45 13.00
N GLY A 11 15.85 -8.09 12.62
CA GLY A 11 15.80 -9.44 12.03
C GLY A 11 15.35 -10.52 13.02
N GLN A 12 15.63 -10.35 14.32
CA GLN A 12 15.16 -11.26 15.36
C GLN A 12 13.65 -11.12 15.59
N ILE A 13 13.12 -9.89 15.69
CA ILE A 13 11.68 -9.68 15.87
C ILE A 13 10.90 -10.13 14.63
N GLU A 14 11.41 -9.89 13.41
CA GLU A 14 10.79 -10.37 12.17
C GLU A 14 10.72 -11.89 12.11
N THR A 15 11.82 -12.57 12.47
CA THR A 15 11.87 -14.04 12.56
C THR A 15 10.88 -14.56 13.60
N TYR A 16 10.88 -13.94 14.78
CA TYR A 16 9.95 -14.27 15.87
C TYR A 16 8.49 -14.12 15.43
N LEU A 17 8.10 -13.02 14.80
CA LEU A 17 6.72 -12.82 14.33
C LEU A 17 6.36 -13.79 13.21
N PHE A 18 7.29 -14.09 12.31
CA PHE A 18 7.04 -15.03 11.22
C PHE A 18 6.91 -16.48 11.70
N GLU A 19 7.59 -16.85 12.79
CA GLU A 19 7.47 -18.18 13.39
C GLU A 19 6.05 -18.47 13.89
N ALA A 20 5.29 -17.46 14.31
CA ALA A 20 3.87 -17.60 14.64
C ALA A 20 3.05 -18.16 13.44
N ALA A 21 3.42 -17.80 12.21
CA ALA A 21 2.80 -18.33 10.99
C ALA A 21 3.22 -19.78 10.70
N ASN A 22 4.43 -20.18 11.10
CA ASN A 22 4.87 -21.58 11.03
C ASN A 22 4.08 -22.46 12.01
N ILE A 23 3.81 -21.97 13.22
CA ILE A 23 2.99 -22.67 14.21
C ILE A 23 1.57 -22.90 13.68
N LEU A 24 0.95 -21.87 13.09
CA LEU A 24 -0.41 -21.98 12.52
C LEU A 24 -0.49 -22.83 11.24
N ARG A 25 0.65 -23.19 10.63
CA ARG A 25 0.67 -23.90 9.35
C ARG A 25 0.06 -25.30 9.49
N GLY A 26 -0.85 -25.62 8.59
CA GLY A 26 -1.56 -26.90 8.56
C GLY A 26 -3.07 -26.68 8.75
N PRO A 27 -3.57 -26.53 9.99
CA PRO A 27 -5.00 -26.38 10.26
C PRO A 27 -5.57 -25.01 9.85
N VAL A 28 -4.71 -24.03 9.56
CA VAL A 28 -5.12 -22.68 9.11
C VAL A 28 -4.53 -22.39 7.73
N ASP A 29 -5.38 -21.93 6.80
CA ASP A 29 -4.94 -21.45 5.49
C ASP A 29 -4.06 -20.20 5.60
N ALA A 30 -3.06 -20.10 4.72
CA ALA A 30 -2.11 -18.97 4.74
C ALA A 30 -2.79 -17.60 4.55
N SER A 31 -3.97 -17.55 3.90
CA SER A 31 -4.74 -16.31 3.75
C SER A 31 -5.31 -15.75 5.04
N ASP A 32 -5.39 -16.59 6.06
CA ASP A 32 -6.09 -16.29 7.29
C ASP A 32 -5.12 -16.16 8.47
N PHE A 33 -3.82 -16.39 8.26
CA PHE A 33 -2.78 -16.13 9.26
C PHE A 33 -2.87 -14.71 9.83
N LYS A 34 -3.08 -13.71 8.97
CA LYS A 34 -3.27 -12.31 9.38
C LYS A 34 -4.42 -12.10 10.36
N THR A 35 -5.48 -12.91 10.25
CA THR A 35 -6.68 -12.82 11.08
C THR A 35 -6.43 -13.26 12.53
N TYR A 36 -5.35 -14.01 12.78
CA TYR A 36 -5.00 -14.50 14.12
C TYR A 36 -3.73 -13.86 14.67
N ILE A 37 -2.71 -13.70 13.83
CA ILE A 37 -1.39 -13.24 14.27
C ILE A 37 -1.39 -11.75 14.65
N PHE A 38 -2.06 -10.88 13.87
CA PHE A 38 -2.11 -9.46 14.21
C PHE A 38 -2.90 -9.18 15.50
N PRO A 39 -4.12 -9.73 15.71
CA PRO A 39 -4.81 -9.60 16.98
C PRO A 39 -4.00 -10.10 18.18
N LEU A 40 -3.32 -11.24 18.08
CA LEU A 40 -2.50 -11.78 19.17
C LEU A 40 -1.28 -10.93 19.46
N LEU A 41 -0.58 -10.47 18.42
CA LEU A 41 0.55 -9.56 18.55
C LEU A 41 0.12 -8.27 19.26
N PHE A 42 -0.99 -7.67 18.82
CA PHE A 42 -1.51 -6.46 19.42
C PHE A 42 -1.97 -6.68 20.85
N PHE A 43 -2.68 -7.78 21.14
CA PHE A 43 -3.09 -8.15 22.50
C PHE A 43 -1.89 -8.35 23.44
N LYS A 44 -0.84 -9.03 22.97
CA LYS A 44 0.41 -9.20 23.73
C LYS A 44 1.08 -7.86 23.99
N ARG A 45 1.25 -7.01 22.97
CA ARG A 45 1.82 -5.67 23.11
C ARG A 45 1.02 -4.82 24.09
N LEU A 46 -0.30 -4.84 24.00
CA LEU A 46 -1.20 -4.11 24.89
C LEU A 46 -1.00 -4.51 26.35
N CYS A 47 -0.97 -5.81 26.65
CA CYS A 47 -0.73 -6.33 28.00
C CYS A 47 0.67 -6.00 28.53
N ASP A 48 1.71 -6.17 27.72
CA ASP A 48 3.09 -5.92 28.17
C ASP A 48 3.38 -4.43 28.41
N VAL A 49 2.73 -3.54 27.64
CA VAL A 49 2.79 -2.09 27.87
C VAL A 49 1.99 -1.72 29.12
N TYR A 50 0.83 -2.34 29.34
CA TYR A 50 0.04 -2.14 30.56
C TYR A 50 0.83 -2.52 31.83
N ASP A 51 1.51 -3.68 31.82
CA ASP A 51 2.37 -4.11 32.92
C ASP A 51 3.55 -3.14 33.16
N GLU A 52 4.12 -2.60 32.08
CA GLU A 52 5.18 -1.60 32.16
C GLU A 52 4.68 -0.26 32.73
N GLU A 53 3.51 0.21 32.31
CA GLU A 53 2.86 1.41 32.82
C GLU A 53 2.56 1.27 34.33
N ILE A 54 2.03 0.11 34.78
CA ILE A 54 1.85 -0.20 36.22
C ILE A 54 3.18 -0.09 36.96
N ARG A 55 4.23 -0.75 36.46
CA ARG A 55 5.53 -0.76 37.15
C ARG A 55 6.10 0.64 37.27
N VAL A 56 6.03 1.43 36.19
CA VAL A 56 6.51 2.83 36.17
C VAL A 56 5.73 3.69 37.16
N ALA A 57 4.41 3.55 37.23
CA ALA A 57 3.57 4.29 38.17
C ALA A 57 3.89 3.92 39.63
N ILE A 58 4.01 2.63 39.95
CA ILE A 58 4.39 2.16 41.29
C ILE A 58 5.78 2.66 41.69
N ASP A 59 6.75 2.60 40.78
CA ASP A 59 8.12 3.08 41.04
C ASP A 59 8.15 4.61 41.26
N ALA A 60 7.26 5.36 40.61
CA ALA A 60 7.18 6.82 40.72
C ALA A 60 6.34 7.31 41.91
N HIS A 61 5.25 6.62 42.25
CA HIS A 61 4.19 7.11 43.15
C HIS A 61 3.83 6.15 44.29
N GLY A 62 4.35 4.91 44.29
CA GLY A 62 4.09 3.88 45.30
C GLY A 62 2.81 3.06 45.06
N GLU A 63 1.93 3.52 44.17
CA GLU A 63 0.72 2.85 43.70
C GLU A 63 0.44 3.23 42.23
N ALA A 64 -0.38 2.44 41.53
CA ALA A 64 -0.83 2.72 40.17
C ALA A 64 -2.32 3.02 40.16
N PHE A 65 -2.74 4.02 39.38
CA PHE A 65 -4.13 4.43 39.22
C PHE A 65 -4.62 4.19 37.79
N ASP A 66 -5.94 4.16 37.60
CA ASP A 66 -6.56 4.00 36.28
C ASP A 66 -6.10 5.05 35.25
N GLU A 67 -5.68 6.24 35.72
CA GLU A 67 -5.20 7.36 34.90
C GLU A 67 -3.78 7.14 34.36
N ASP A 68 -3.00 6.24 34.97
CA ASP A 68 -1.64 5.89 34.54
C ASP A 68 -1.64 4.96 33.31
N HIS A 69 -2.81 4.47 32.90
CA HIS A 69 -2.95 3.49 31.83
C HIS A 69 -3.56 4.10 30.58
N ARG A 70 -2.92 3.84 29.43
CA ARG A 70 -3.49 4.23 28.12
C ARG A 70 -4.73 3.40 27.77
N TYR A 71 -4.73 2.13 28.20
CA TYR A 71 -5.83 1.18 27.97
C TYR A 71 -6.16 0.43 29.24
N ARG A 72 -7.44 0.14 29.44
CA ARG A 72 -7.92 -0.67 30.55
C ARG A 72 -7.93 -2.15 30.18
N ILE A 73 -7.40 -3.00 31.06
CA ILE A 73 -7.46 -4.46 30.93
C ILE A 73 -8.32 -5.01 32.08
N PRO A 74 -9.53 -5.51 31.79
CA PRO A 74 -10.39 -6.07 32.84
C PRO A 74 -9.78 -7.30 33.52
N ASN A 75 -10.17 -7.55 34.77
CA ASN A 75 -9.78 -8.75 35.50
C ASN A 75 -10.12 -10.03 34.72
N GLY A 76 -9.17 -10.96 34.63
CA GLY A 76 -9.33 -12.21 33.89
C GLY A 76 -9.15 -12.07 32.37
N CYS A 77 -8.83 -10.87 31.87
CA CYS A 77 -8.61 -10.60 30.45
C CYS A 77 -7.13 -10.32 30.11
N HIS A 78 -6.22 -10.45 31.08
CA HIS A 78 -4.80 -10.21 30.86
C HIS A 78 -4.14 -11.36 30.09
N TRP A 79 -3.04 -11.09 29.38
CA TRP A 79 -2.29 -12.11 28.65
C TRP A 79 -1.93 -13.32 29.54
N SER A 80 -1.51 -13.06 30.78
CA SER A 80 -1.16 -14.11 31.75
C SER A 80 -2.33 -15.00 32.14
N ASP A 81 -3.56 -14.49 32.11
CA ASP A 81 -4.76 -15.28 32.42
C ASP A 81 -4.99 -16.31 31.32
N ILE A 82 -4.87 -15.89 30.06
CA ILE A 82 -4.99 -16.77 28.90
C ILE A 82 -3.84 -17.79 28.86
N GLN A 83 -2.62 -17.35 29.16
CA GLN A 83 -1.43 -18.22 29.17
C GLN A 83 -1.52 -19.39 30.16
N ARG A 84 -2.20 -19.21 31.30
CA ARG A 84 -2.34 -20.24 32.35
C ARG A 84 -3.36 -21.33 32.01
N LEU A 85 -4.19 -21.12 30.99
CA LEU A 85 -5.24 -22.06 30.62
C LEU A 85 -4.66 -23.32 29.97
N SER A 86 -5.30 -24.46 30.24
CA SER A 86 -4.99 -25.76 29.62
C SER A 86 -6.06 -26.23 28.64
N SER A 87 -7.26 -25.63 28.67
CA SER A 87 -8.41 -26.00 27.84
C SER A 87 -9.33 -24.81 27.64
N ASN A 88 -10.13 -24.86 26.56
CA ASN A 88 -11.04 -23.78 26.15
C ASN A 88 -10.34 -22.42 25.96
N ILE A 89 -9.09 -22.45 25.51
CA ILE A 89 -8.23 -21.28 25.37
C ILE A 89 -8.85 -20.31 24.37
N GLY A 90 -9.35 -20.82 23.24
CA GLY A 90 -9.93 -19.99 22.18
C GLY A 90 -11.18 -19.20 22.62
N THR A 91 -12.07 -19.83 23.39
CA THR A 91 -13.27 -19.18 23.91
C THR A 91 -12.91 -18.10 24.95
N GLN A 92 -11.97 -18.38 25.85
CA GLN A 92 -11.53 -17.41 26.85
C GLN A 92 -10.76 -16.25 26.23
N LEU A 93 -9.91 -16.52 25.24
CA LEU A 93 -9.24 -15.48 24.46
C LEU A 93 -10.26 -14.58 23.77
N GLN A 94 -11.27 -15.15 23.10
CA GLN A 94 -12.33 -14.36 22.45
C GLN A 94 -13.08 -13.48 23.45
N HIS A 95 -13.37 -13.99 24.64
CA HIS A 95 -14.00 -13.24 25.71
C HIS A 95 -13.11 -12.07 26.17
N ALA A 96 -11.84 -12.32 26.45
CA ALA A 96 -10.89 -11.30 26.87
C ALA A 96 -10.75 -10.17 25.85
N LEU A 97 -10.59 -10.51 24.57
CA LEU A 97 -10.50 -9.53 23.48
C LEU A 97 -11.76 -8.65 23.44
N LYS A 98 -12.97 -9.23 23.51
CA LYS A 98 -14.24 -8.47 23.50
C LYS A 98 -14.41 -7.57 24.71
N GLU A 99 -14.03 -8.03 25.91
CA GLU A 99 -14.14 -7.20 27.11
C GLU A 99 -13.16 -6.03 27.08
N ILE A 100 -11.95 -6.22 26.54
CA ILE A 100 -10.99 -5.14 26.30
C ILE A 100 -11.58 -4.12 25.30
N GLU A 101 -12.18 -4.57 24.20
CA GLU A 101 -12.86 -3.65 23.25
C GLU A 101 -14.02 -2.89 23.90
N ARG A 102 -14.77 -3.54 24.79
CA ARG A 102 -15.94 -2.94 25.45
C ARG A 102 -15.57 -1.80 26.40
N VAL A 103 -14.45 -1.91 27.11
CA VAL A 103 -14.01 -0.89 28.08
C VAL A 103 -13.10 0.19 27.48
N ASN A 104 -12.64 0.01 26.23
CA ASN A 104 -11.79 0.96 25.51
C ASN A 104 -12.45 1.34 24.17
N GLU A 105 -13.10 2.50 24.11
CA GLU A 105 -13.85 2.94 22.92
C GLU A 105 -13.02 2.93 21.63
N ILE A 106 -11.77 3.42 21.70
CA ILE A 106 -10.83 3.43 20.57
C ILE A 106 -10.46 2.03 20.06
N LEU A 107 -10.70 0.98 20.85
CA LEU A 107 -10.43 -0.42 20.47
C LEU A 107 -11.69 -1.15 19.99
N ALA A 108 -12.87 -0.53 19.98
CA ALA A 108 -14.12 -1.21 19.61
C ALA A 108 -14.01 -1.91 18.23
N GLY A 109 -14.18 -3.24 18.20
CA GLY A 109 -14.11 -4.07 16.99
C GLY A 109 -12.72 -4.19 16.33
N ILE A 110 -11.64 -3.80 17.01
CA ILE A 110 -10.27 -3.80 16.47
C ILE A 110 -9.72 -5.21 16.22
N PHE A 111 -10.11 -6.20 17.03
CA PHE A 111 -9.62 -7.58 16.95
C PHE A 111 -10.38 -8.43 15.91
N GLY A 112 -11.41 -7.87 15.27
CA GLY A 112 -12.19 -8.52 14.22
C GLY A 112 -13.13 -9.63 14.73
N ASP A 113 -13.53 -10.52 13.83
CA ASP A 113 -14.57 -11.53 14.03
C ASP A 113 -14.06 -12.98 13.98
N ALA A 114 -12.76 -13.16 14.21
CA ALA A 114 -12.11 -14.47 14.13
C ALA A 114 -12.80 -15.50 15.05
N ALA A 115 -13.04 -16.70 14.50
CA ALA A 115 -13.72 -17.79 15.19
C ALA A 115 -12.78 -18.54 16.16
N TRP A 116 -12.23 -17.84 17.15
CA TRP A 116 -11.25 -18.37 18.12
C TRP A 116 -11.69 -19.66 18.81
N GLY A 117 -12.99 -19.85 19.05
CA GLY A 117 -13.55 -21.07 19.68
C GLY A 117 -13.66 -22.29 18.76
N ASN A 118 -13.36 -22.19 17.46
CA ASN A 118 -13.43 -23.30 16.54
C ASN A 118 -12.25 -24.28 16.78
N LYS A 119 -12.50 -25.38 17.49
CA LYS A 119 -11.46 -26.36 17.86
C LYS A 119 -10.93 -27.19 16.69
N ASP A 120 -11.67 -27.31 15.59
CA ASP A 120 -11.18 -28.01 14.39
C ASP A 120 -10.08 -27.20 13.70
N ARG A 121 -10.20 -25.87 13.80
CA ARG A 121 -9.24 -24.92 13.21
C ARG A 121 -8.14 -24.48 14.18
N LEU A 122 -8.52 -24.27 15.44
CA LEU A 122 -7.68 -23.76 16.52
C LEU A 122 -7.82 -24.64 17.77
N PRO A 123 -7.32 -25.88 17.74
CA PRO A 123 -7.35 -26.75 18.92
C PRO A 123 -6.55 -26.12 20.07
N ASP A 124 -6.93 -26.44 21.32
CA ASP A 124 -6.31 -25.85 22.52
C ASP A 124 -4.77 -26.06 22.55
N ARG A 125 -4.27 -27.19 22.04
CA ARG A 125 -2.83 -27.43 21.88
C ARG A 125 -2.16 -26.39 20.98
N LEU A 126 -2.74 -26.11 19.81
CA LEU A 126 -2.19 -25.15 18.86
C LEU A 126 -2.19 -23.74 19.44
N LEU A 127 -3.28 -23.32 20.09
CA LEU A 127 -3.35 -22.02 20.76
C LEU A 127 -2.33 -21.93 21.89
N LYS A 128 -2.12 -23.01 22.65
CA LYS A 128 -1.10 -23.06 23.70
C LYS A 128 0.32 -22.93 23.14
N ASP A 129 0.61 -23.59 22.02
CA ASP A 129 1.90 -23.46 21.34
C ASP A 129 2.10 -22.02 20.83
N LEU A 130 1.06 -21.40 20.26
CA LEU A 130 1.09 -20.02 19.76
C LEU A 130 1.25 -18.98 20.87
N ILE A 131 0.46 -19.08 21.94
CA ILE A 131 0.57 -18.21 23.12
C ILE A 131 1.92 -18.41 23.82
N GLY A 132 2.37 -19.66 23.92
CA GLY A 132 3.70 -20.00 24.46
C GLY A 132 4.81 -19.32 23.67
N HIS A 133 4.74 -19.40 22.34
CA HIS A 133 5.65 -18.70 21.44
C HIS A 133 5.64 -17.18 21.67
N PHE A 134 4.46 -16.54 21.66
CA PHE A 134 4.35 -15.10 21.91
C PHE A 134 4.81 -14.69 23.33
N SER A 135 4.87 -15.64 24.26
CA SER A 135 5.34 -15.39 25.63
C SER A 135 6.86 -15.53 25.79
N THR A 136 7.58 -15.93 24.75
CA THR A 136 9.06 -16.02 24.79
C THR A 136 9.74 -14.65 24.85
N HIS A 137 9.03 -13.59 24.47
CA HIS A 137 9.51 -12.21 24.54
C HIS A 137 8.49 -11.30 25.22
N THR A 138 8.99 -10.36 26.01
CA THR A 138 8.21 -9.21 26.50
C THR A 138 8.26 -8.11 25.45
N LEU A 139 7.09 -7.69 24.98
CA LEU A 139 6.89 -6.65 23.99
C LEU A 139 6.51 -5.31 24.66
N SER A 140 7.12 -4.93 25.79
CA SER A 140 6.94 -3.59 26.38
C SER A 140 7.71 -2.52 25.60
N ARG A 141 7.47 -1.22 25.83
CA ARG A 141 8.20 -0.14 25.13
C ARG A 141 9.69 -0.22 25.41
N SER A 142 10.08 -0.42 26.67
CA SER A 142 11.51 -0.47 27.05
C SER A 142 12.26 -1.68 26.49
N ARG A 143 11.54 -2.73 26.07
CA ARG A 143 12.12 -3.97 25.52
C ARG A 143 12.10 -3.99 24.01
N VAL A 144 11.01 -3.53 23.42
CA VAL A 144 10.80 -3.45 21.98
C VAL A 144 10.26 -2.06 21.67
N GLU A 145 11.12 -1.22 21.12
CA GLU A 145 10.76 0.14 20.73
C GLU A 145 9.59 0.12 19.74
N PRO A 146 8.65 1.08 19.83
CA PRO A 146 7.49 1.14 18.95
C PRO A 146 7.86 1.12 17.46
N ASP A 147 8.88 1.88 17.07
CA ASP A 147 9.40 1.93 15.70
C ASP A 147 9.96 0.58 15.20
N LEU A 148 10.67 -0.14 16.08
CA LEU A 148 11.17 -1.50 15.81
C LEU A 148 10.01 -2.48 15.59
N LEU A 149 8.99 -2.43 16.47
CA LEU A 149 7.82 -3.29 16.36
C LEU A 149 6.97 -2.95 15.14
N GLY A 150 6.80 -1.65 14.84
CA GLY A 150 6.07 -1.14 13.69
C GLY A 150 6.66 -1.62 12.38
N ARG A 151 7.99 -1.51 12.20
CA ARG A 151 8.66 -2.10 11.03
C ARG A 151 8.47 -3.61 10.91
N ALA A 152 8.53 -4.33 12.02
CA ALA A 152 8.33 -5.78 12.03
C ALA A 152 6.86 -6.16 11.68
N TYR A 153 5.89 -5.37 12.14
CA TYR A 153 4.49 -5.49 11.79
C TYR A 153 4.28 -5.28 10.28
N GLU A 154 4.93 -4.27 9.71
CA GLU A 154 4.88 -3.98 8.27
C GLU A 154 5.54 -5.03 7.39
N PHE A 155 6.68 -5.56 7.85
CA PHE A 155 7.30 -6.73 7.26
C PHE A 155 6.32 -7.91 7.20
N LEU A 156 5.58 -8.14 8.28
CA LEU A 156 4.64 -9.25 8.38
C LEU A 156 3.43 -9.06 7.44
N ILE A 157 2.91 -7.83 7.32
CA ILE A 157 1.87 -7.48 6.34
C ILE A 157 2.34 -7.86 4.94
N LYS A 158 3.55 -7.43 4.56
CA LYS A 158 4.15 -7.75 3.26
C LYS A 158 4.29 -9.26 3.06
N LYS A 159 4.80 -10.00 4.05
CA LYS A 159 4.96 -11.46 3.96
C LYS A 159 3.63 -12.18 3.76
N PHE A 160 2.55 -11.76 4.42
CA PHE A 160 1.24 -12.35 4.20
C PHE A 160 0.65 -11.97 2.84
N ALA A 161 0.95 -10.78 2.31
CA ALA A 161 0.64 -10.44 0.93
C ALA A 161 1.37 -11.39 -0.05
N ASP A 162 2.68 -11.60 0.13
CA ASP A 162 3.50 -12.51 -0.69
C ASP A 162 2.95 -13.95 -0.69
N LEU A 163 2.47 -14.44 0.46
CA LEU A 163 1.98 -15.82 0.60
C LEU A 163 0.63 -16.06 -0.08
N THR A 164 -0.19 -15.03 -0.25
CA THR A 164 -1.59 -15.21 -0.66
C THR A 164 -1.82 -15.06 -2.16
N ASN A 165 -0.88 -14.50 -2.92
CA ASN A 165 -0.97 -14.27 -4.37
C ASN A 165 -2.33 -13.69 -4.83
N LYS A 166 -3.07 -13.02 -3.94
CA LYS A 166 -4.40 -12.49 -4.24
C LYS A 166 -4.30 -11.29 -5.21
N LYS A 167 -5.39 -11.05 -5.92
CA LYS A 167 -5.49 -10.09 -7.04
C LYS A 167 -4.96 -8.69 -6.67
N ALA A 168 -4.41 -8.02 -7.69
CA ALA A 168 -3.86 -6.68 -7.62
C ALA A 168 -4.79 -5.65 -6.94
N GLY A 169 -4.22 -4.76 -6.11
CA GLY A 169 -4.89 -3.55 -5.63
C GLY A 169 -5.73 -3.69 -4.35
N GLU A 170 -6.07 -4.89 -3.88
CA GLU A 170 -7.01 -5.03 -2.74
C GLU A 170 -6.36 -5.13 -1.35
N PHE A 171 -5.05 -5.47 -1.23
CA PHE A 171 -4.48 -5.78 0.09
C PHE A 171 -3.10 -5.19 0.40
N TYR A 172 -2.28 -4.86 -0.61
CA TYR A 172 -0.94 -4.31 -0.35
C TYR A 172 -0.43 -3.47 -1.51
N THR A 173 0.00 -2.27 -1.18
CA THR A 173 0.74 -1.38 -2.08
C THR A 173 2.23 -1.51 -1.77
N PRO A 174 3.11 -1.74 -2.77
CA PRO A 174 4.54 -1.77 -2.53
C PRO A 174 5.03 -0.51 -1.83
N ARG A 175 5.78 -0.66 -0.73
CA ARG A 175 6.30 0.45 0.09
C ARG A 175 7.01 1.53 -0.71
N SER A 176 7.77 1.15 -1.73
CA SER A 176 8.45 2.11 -2.61
C SER A 176 7.51 2.95 -3.47
N VAL A 177 6.36 2.41 -3.87
CA VAL A 177 5.32 3.19 -4.58
C VAL A 177 4.60 4.10 -3.59
N VAL A 178 4.32 3.63 -2.38
CA VAL A 178 3.74 4.46 -1.31
C VAL A 178 4.67 5.65 -0.99
N LYS A 179 5.97 5.39 -0.78
CA LYS A 179 6.99 6.42 -0.56
C LYS A 179 7.00 7.45 -1.70
N LEU A 180 7.03 7.00 -2.96
CA LEU A 180 6.98 7.90 -4.11
C LEU A 180 5.73 8.80 -4.10
N MET A 181 4.55 8.23 -3.83
CA MET A 181 3.31 9.02 -3.78
C MET A 181 3.29 10.01 -2.61
N VAL A 182 3.75 9.59 -1.43
CA VAL A 182 3.84 10.47 -0.26
C VAL A 182 4.85 11.59 -0.50
N ASP A 183 6.02 11.30 -1.06
CA ASP A 183 7.03 12.33 -1.37
C ASP A 183 6.55 13.31 -2.47
N ILE A 184 5.72 12.86 -3.43
CA ILE A 184 5.07 13.74 -4.41
C ILE A 184 4.04 14.66 -3.74
N LEU A 185 3.26 14.12 -2.81
CA LEU A 185 2.25 14.88 -2.08
C LEU A 185 2.88 15.78 -1.03
N ASP A 186 4.02 15.42 -0.43
CA ASP A 186 4.72 16.24 0.56
C ASP A 186 3.76 16.71 1.68
N PRO A 187 3.09 15.79 2.41
CA PRO A 187 2.15 16.16 3.47
C PRO A 187 2.89 16.89 4.61
N GLN A 188 2.32 17.99 5.09
CA GLN A 188 2.89 18.77 6.19
C GLN A 188 2.24 18.41 7.53
N SER A 189 2.95 18.63 8.64
CA SER A 189 2.48 18.28 9.98
C SER A 189 1.17 18.95 10.39
N ASN A 190 0.83 20.10 9.80
CA ASN A 190 -0.41 20.82 10.09
C ASN A 190 -1.59 20.45 9.16
N GLU A 191 -1.36 19.63 8.14
CA GLU A 191 -2.33 19.26 7.11
C GLU A 191 -3.12 17.99 7.45
N THR A 192 -4.23 17.80 6.75
CA THR A 192 -5.06 16.59 6.85
C THR A 192 -4.75 15.59 5.73
N VAL A 193 -4.67 14.30 6.07
CA VAL A 193 -4.36 13.21 5.14
C VAL A 193 -5.51 12.21 5.13
N TYR A 194 -6.03 11.89 3.94
CA TYR A 194 -7.14 10.96 3.76
C TYR A 194 -6.84 9.85 2.77
N ASP A 195 -7.07 8.60 3.19
CA ASP A 195 -7.06 7.43 2.32
C ASP A 195 -8.45 6.76 2.26
N PRO A 196 -9.21 6.93 1.16
CA PRO A 196 -10.56 6.37 1.01
C PRO A 196 -10.61 4.84 0.83
N ALA A 197 -9.46 4.16 0.70
CA ALA A 197 -9.36 2.72 0.56
C ALA A 197 -8.11 2.24 1.30
N CYS A 198 -8.05 2.54 2.60
CA CYS A 198 -6.78 2.60 3.33
C CYS A 198 -6.06 1.26 3.54
N GLY A 199 -6.73 0.13 3.25
CA GLY A 199 -6.13 -1.18 3.43
C GLY A 199 -5.60 -1.32 4.86
N THR A 200 -4.34 -1.69 5.01
CA THR A 200 -3.67 -1.85 6.32
C THR A 200 -3.12 -0.54 6.90
N GLY A 201 -3.53 0.63 6.40
CA GLY A 201 -3.09 1.94 6.87
C GLY A 201 -1.69 2.35 6.42
N GLY A 202 -1.08 1.60 5.51
CA GLY A 202 0.32 1.76 5.15
C GLY A 202 0.68 3.12 4.54
N MET A 203 -0.25 3.76 3.83
CA MET A 203 -0.07 5.10 3.28
C MET A 203 -0.11 6.19 4.36
N LEU A 204 -0.94 6.02 5.38
CA LEU A 204 -1.04 6.97 6.51
C LEU A 204 0.20 6.91 7.40
N ILE A 205 0.73 5.70 7.65
CA ILE A 205 2.01 5.50 8.34
C ILE A 205 3.16 6.15 7.56
N GLU A 206 3.18 6.01 6.24
CA GLU A 206 4.22 6.64 5.43
C GLU A 206 4.14 8.17 5.46
N ALA A 207 2.94 8.74 5.51
CA ALA A 207 2.78 10.20 5.69
C ALA A 207 3.37 10.67 7.03
N ILE A 208 3.21 9.89 8.11
CA ILE A 208 3.83 10.18 9.41
C ILE A 208 5.35 10.13 9.30
N HIS A 209 5.91 9.06 8.70
CA HIS A 209 7.36 8.94 8.52
C HIS A 209 7.92 10.09 7.69
N HIS A 210 7.24 10.49 6.62
CA HIS A 210 7.66 11.63 5.80
C HIS A 210 7.73 12.94 6.61
N VAL A 211 6.70 13.24 7.42
CA VAL A 211 6.70 14.41 8.31
C VAL A 211 7.82 14.36 9.35
N GLN A 212 8.08 13.17 9.89
CA GLN A 212 9.18 12.94 10.84
C GLN A 212 10.56 13.12 10.19
N GLU A 213 10.77 12.56 9.00
CA GLU A 213 12.00 12.68 8.19
C GLU A 213 12.26 14.15 7.79
N ALA A 214 11.20 14.92 7.55
CA ALA A 214 11.27 16.36 7.30
C ALA A 214 11.57 17.20 8.57
N GLY A 215 11.71 16.56 9.74
CA GLY A 215 12.04 17.23 11.00
C GLY A 215 10.88 18.02 11.63
N GLN A 216 9.65 17.75 11.20
CA GLN A 216 8.45 18.40 11.75
C GLN A 216 7.87 17.62 12.93
N ASP A 217 7.07 18.29 13.77
CA ASP A 217 6.43 17.64 14.92
C ASP A 217 5.23 16.80 14.47
N VAL A 218 5.40 15.48 14.49
CA VAL A 218 4.39 14.47 14.13
C VAL A 218 3.11 14.60 14.95
N ARG A 219 3.18 15.10 16.18
CA ARG A 219 2.00 15.24 17.06
C ARG A 219 0.96 16.18 16.47
N ASN A 220 1.34 17.09 15.56
CA ASN A 220 0.41 17.97 14.88
C ASN A 220 -0.49 17.23 13.85
N LEU A 221 -0.14 16.00 13.47
CA LEU A 221 -0.96 15.12 12.62
C LEU A 221 -2.00 14.32 13.40
N TYR A 222 -1.90 14.27 14.73
CA TYR A 222 -2.89 13.59 15.57
C TYR A 222 -4.26 14.25 15.37
N GLY A 223 -5.28 13.41 15.14
CA GLY A 223 -6.63 13.84 14.78
C GLY A 223 -6.80 14.27 13.31
N LYS A 224 -5.75 14.17 12.48
CA LYS A 224 -5.76 14.61 11.07
C LYS A 224 -5.51 13.50 10.05
N LEU A 225 -5.42 12.26 10.52
CA LEU A 225 -5.26 11.07 9.69
C LEU A 225 -6.60 10.36 9.53
N TYR A 226 -7.08 10.27 8.30
CA TYR A 226 -8.39 9.72 7.97
C TYR A 226 -8.24 8.53 7.02
N GLY A 227 -9.00 7.48 7.27
CA GLY A 227 -9.01 6.30 6.42
C GLY A 227 -10.37 5.61 6.41
N GLN A 228 -10.69 4.99 5.28
CA GLN A 228 -11.88 4.14 5.17
C GLN A 228 -11.52 2.82 4.51
N GLU A 229 -11.98 1.72 5.10
CA GLU A 229 -11.72 0.35 4.62
C GLU A 229 -12.97 -0.51 4.74
N LYS A 230 -13.31 -1.23 3.66
CA LYS A 230 -14.54 -2.04 3.60
C LYS A 230 -14.41 -3.34 4.41
N ASN A 231 -13.26 -3.98 4.36
CA ASN A 231 -13.02 -5.27 4.99
C ASN A 231 -12.78 -5.12 6.50
N LEU A 232 -13.57 -5.84 7.31
CA LEU A 232 -13.49 -5.80 8.77
C LEU A 232 -12.07 -6.11 9.28
N THR A 233 -11.51 -7.25 8.89
CA THR A 233 -10.17 -7.68 9.33
C THR A 233 -9.10 -6.66 8.91
N THR A 234 -9.13 -6.20 7.66
CA THR A 234 -8.16 -5.23 7.15
C THR A 234 -8.27 -3.89 7.89
N SER A 235 -9.49 -3.41 8.18
CA SER A 235 -9.70 -2.18 8.96
C SER A 235 -9.16 -2.28 10.39
N GLY A 236 -9.32 -3.45 11.04
CA GLY A 236 -8.71 -3.74 12.34
C GLY A 236 -7.18 -3.72 12.26
N ILE A 237 -6.59 -4.34 11.23
CA ILE A 237 -5.15 -4.32 10.98
C ILE A 237 -4.62 -2.89 10.82
N ALA A 238 -5.32 -2.01 10.10
CA ALA A 238 -4.94 -0.60 9.96
C ALA A 238 -4.92 0.15 11.28
N ARG A 239 -5.95 -0.05 12.11
CA ARG A 239 -6.05 0.57 13.44
C ARG A 239 -4.95 0.07 14.37
N MET A 240 -4.72 -1.25 14.43
CA MET A 240 -3.62 -1.82 15.21
C MET A 240 -2.26 -1.30 14.73
N ASN A 241 -2.09 -1.11 13.42
CA ASN A 241 -0.86 -0.59 12.84
C ASN A 241 -0.56 0.85 13.31
N LEU A 242 -1.55 1.74 13.24
CA LEU A 242 -1.45 3.12 13.74
C LEU A 242 -1.13 3.14 15.24
N LEU A 243 -1.81 2.32 16.04
CA LEU A 243 -1.59 2.26 17.49
C LEU A 243 -0.21 1.70 17.87
N ILE A 244 0.32 0.72 17.12
CA ILE A 244 1.68 0.20 17.33
C ILE A 244 2.75 1.26 17.04
N HIS A 245 2.49 2.15 16.07
CA HIS A 245 3.34 3.29 15.77
C HIS A 245 3.04 4.51 16.68
N GLU A 246 2.33 4.31 17.79
CA GLU A 246 2.00 5.33 18.79
C GLU A 246 1.23 6.54 18.23
N VAL A 247 0.39 6.30 17.23
CA VAL A 247 -0.57 7.28 16.74
C VAL A 247 -1.85 7.10 17.56
N GLU A 248 -2.12 8.03 18.48
CA GLU A 248 -3.22 7.87 19.45
C GLU A 248 -4.54 8.50 19.00
N ASP A 249 -4.48 9.46 18.08
CA ASP A 249 -5.67 10.13 17.55
C ASP A 249 -5.69 10.06 16.02
N PHE A 250 -6.65 9.31 15.49
CA PHE A 250 -6.86 9.08 14.07
C PHE A 250 -8.31 8.63 13.82
N HIS A 251 -8.72 8.66 12.56
CA HIS A 251 -10.08 8.27 12.16
C HIS A 251 -10.04 7.18 11.08
N ILE A 252 -10.13 5.90 11.48
CA ILE A 252 -10.31 4.78 10.54
C ILE A 252 -11.73 4.23 10.68
N VAL A 253 -12.52 4.35 9.62
CA VAL A 253 -13.91 3.86 9.60
C VAL A 253 -14.03 2.62 8.72
N ARG A 254 -14.71 1.59 9.24
CA ARG A 254 -15.09 0.42 8.45
C ARG A 254 -16.31 0.75 7.59
N GLY A 255 -16.19 0.66 6.27
CA GLY A 255 -17.32 0.85 5.36
C GLY A 255 -16.92 0.86 3.89
N ASP A 256 -17.89 0.66 3.00
CA ASP A 256 -17.69 0.77 1.54
C ASP A 256 -17.75 2.24 1.13
N THR A 257 -16.61 2.87 0.84
CA THR A 257 -16.52 4.30 0.53
C THR A 257 -17.37 4.74 -0.65
N LEU A 258 -17.48 3.91 -1.69
CA LEU A 258 -18.28 4.27 -2.87
C LEU A 258 -19.78 4.20 -2.55
N ARG A 259 -20.24 3.28 -1.70
CA ARG A 259 -21.67 3.20 -1.32
C ARG A 259 -22.04 4.10 -0.14
N GLN A 260 -21.16 4.20 0.84
CA GLN A 260 -21.37 4.82 2.13
C GLN A 260 -20.06 5.51 2.54
N PRO A 261 -19.74 6.69 1.97
CA PRO A 261 -18.60 7.47 2.44
C PRO A 261 -18.76 7.74 3.94
N ALA A 262 -17.67 7.80 4.70
CA ALA A 262 -17.73 7.91 6.17
C ALA A 262 -17.58 9.34 6.69
N PHE A 263 -16.94 10.21 5.92
CA PHE A 263 -16.51 11.53 6.38
C PHE A 263 -17.30 12.63 5.66
N PHE A 264 -17.96 13.50 6.42
CA PHE A 264 -18.87 14.52 5.91
C PHE A 264 -18.69 15.86 6.61
N MET A 265 -18.94 16.93 5.87
CA MET A 265 -19.03 18.29 6.39
C MET A 265 -20.28 18.95 5.80
N GLY A 266 -21.32 19.09 6.62
CA GLY A 266 -22.66 19.46 6.14
C GLY A 266 -23.19 18.43 5.15
N ASP A 267 -23.67 18.89 4.00
CA ASP A 267 -24.23 18.03 2.94
C ASP A 267 -23.18 17.46 1.96
N ASN A 268 -21.90 17.73 2.20
CA ASN A 268 -20.81 17.31 1.31
C ASN A 268 -19.90 16.29 2.01
N VAL A 269 -19.16 15.52 1.20
CA VAL A 269 -18.02 14.75 1.71
C VAL A 269 -16.99 15.70 2.34
N SER A 270 -16.34 15.25 3.41
CA SER A 270 -15.25 16.01 4.03
C SER A 270 -14.11 16.22 3.04
N GLN A 271 -13.39 17.33 3.21
CA GLN A 271 -12.31 17.74 2.32
C GLN A 271 -10.98 17.77 3.07
N PHE A 272 -9.92 17.32 2.42
CA PHE A 272 -8.61 17.08 3.02
C PHE A 272 -7.48 17.66 2.17
N ASP A 273 -6.40 18.09 2.80
CA ASP A 273 -5.26 18.71 2.12
C ASP A 273 -4.51 17.71 1.22
N CYS A 274 -4.38 16.47 1.69
CA CYS A 274 -3.74 15.36 0.99
C CYS A 274 -4.70 14.18 0.88
N VAL A 275 -5.03 13.76 -0.34
CA VAL A 275 -5.82 12.53 -0.58
C VAL A 275 -4.95 11.50 -1.31
N ILE A 276 -4.78 10.32 -0.74
CA ILE A 276 -3.85 9.31 -1.26
C ILE A 276 -4.55 7.95 -1.30
N ALA A 277 -4.41 7.19 -2.39
CA ALA A 277 -5.02 5.85 -2.44
C ALA A 277 -4.37 4.91 -3.46
N ASN A 278 -4.50 3.62 -3.19
CA ASN A 278 -4.40 2.55 -4.19
C ASN A 278 -5.68 1.72 -4.13
N PRO A 279 -6.79 2.18 -4.74
CA PRO A 279 -8.05 1.49 -4.65
C PRO A 279 -8.05 0.17 -5.43
N PRO A 280 -9.02 -0.74 -5.19
CA PRO A 280 -9.19 -1.95 -5.98
C PRO A 280 -9.38 -1.63 -7.48
N PHE A 281 -8.54 -2.22 -8.33
CA PHE A 281 -8.55 -1.93 -9.77
C PHE A 281 -9.74 -2.55 -10.49
N SER A 282 -10.36 -1.78 -11.37
CA SER A 282 -11.44 -2.22 -12.26
C SER A 282 -12.58 -2.90 -11.50
N LEU A 283 -12.92 -2.34 -10.33
CA LEU A 283 -13.93 -2.87 -9.44
C LEU A 283 -15.28 -2.99 -10.18
N LYS A 284 -15.83 -4.20 -10.22
CA LYS A 284 -17.19 -4.47 -10.71
C LYS A 284 -18.18 -4.33 -9.56
N GLN A 285 -19.45 -4.01 -9.88
CA GLN A 285 -20.49 -3.84 -8.86
C GLN A 285 -20.04 -2.86 -7.76
N TRP A 286 -19.43 -1.76 -8.19
CA TRP A 286 -18.76 -0.81 -7.31
C TRP A 286 -19.72 0.08 -6.52
N GLY A 287 -21.02 0.06 -6.85
CA GLY A 287 -22.05 0.86 -6.19
C GLY A 287 -22.74 1.86 -7.11
N ASP A 288 -22.79 1.58 -8.43
CA ASP A 288 -23.40 2.47 -9.42
C ASP A 288 -24.87 2.75 -9.10
N GLU A 289 -25.57 1.79 -8.50
CA GLU A 289 -26.97 1.89 -8.08
C GLU A 289 -27.22 2.99 -7.03
N VAL A 290 -26.21 3.30 -6.20
CA VAL A 290 -26.30 4.35 -5.18
C VAL A 290 -25.96 5.72 -5.79
N TRP A 291 -25.10 5.74 -6.80
CA TRP A 291 -24.59 6.97 -7.39
C TRP A 291 -25.59 7.68 -8.33
N GLU A 292 -26.57 6.96 -8.88
CA GLU A 292 -27.64 7.56 -9.69
C GLU A 292 -28.43 8.64 -8.92
N LYS A 293 -28.48 8.54 -7.60
CA LYS A 293 -29.12 9.52 -6.69
C LYS A 293 -28.16 9.96 -5.60
N ASP A 294 -26.88 10.10 -5.95
CA ASP A 294 -25.84 10.45 -5.00
C ASP A 294 -26.11 11.82 -4.36
N PRO A 295 -26.40 11.90 -3.04
CA PRO A 295 -26.66 13.18 -2.39
C PRO A 295 -25.42 14.09 -2.39
N TYR A 296 -24.22 13.51 -2.50
CA TYR A 296 -22.94 14.23 -2.46
C TYR A 296 -22.47 14.68 -3.86
N GLN A 297 -23.25 14.39 -4.92
CA GLN A 297 -22.95 14.78 -6.30
C GLN A 297 -21.56 14.32 -6.78
N ARG A 298 -21.07 13.18 -6.27
CA ARG A 298 -19.81 12.56 -6.69
C ARG A 298 -19.68 12.31 -8.20
N PRO A 299 -20.72 11.95 -8.98
CA PRO A 299 -20.59 11.83 -10.43
C PRO A 299 -20.56 13.20 -11.16
N PHE A 300 -19.83 14.19 -10.65
CA PHE A 300 -19.81 15.57 -11.19
C PHE A 300 -19.26 15.68 -12.62
N ALA A 301 -18.48 14.69 -13.07
CA ALA A 301 -17.91 14.61 -14.42
C ALA A 301 -18.62 13.56 -15.31
N GLY A 302 -19.64 12.89 -14.77
CA GLY A 302 -20.38 11.83 -15.41
C GLY A 302 -20.32 10.51 -14.63
N MET A 303 -21.28 9.64 -14.91
CA MET A 303 -21.37 8.31 -14.30
C MET A 303 -20.31 7.36 -14.88
N PRO A 304 -19.46 6.73 -14.05
CA PRO A 304 -18.56 5.68 -14.51
C PRO A 304 -19.33 4.44 -15.02
N PRO A 305 -18.73 3.60 -15.88
CA PRO A 305 -19.35 2.35 -16.32
C PRO A 305 -19.63 1.39 -15.15
N LYS A 306 -20.77 0.69 -15.17
CA LYS A 306 -21.14 -0.31 -14.14
C LYS A 306 -20.10 -1.42 -13.95
N THR A 307 -19.34 -1.70 -15.01
CA THR A 307 -18.29 -2.73 -15.05
C THR A 307 -16.93 -2.25 -14.56
N ASN A 308 -16.75 -0.96 -14.28
CA ASN A 308 -15.47 -0.40 -13.86
C ASN A 308 -15.64 0.85 -12.97
N GLY A 309 -15.23 0.72 -11.69
CA GLY A 309 -15.27 1.79 -10.69
C GLY A 309 -14.02 2.67 -10.60
N ASP A 310 -13.03 2.56 -11.49
CA ASP A 310 -11.77 3.33 -11.43
C ASP A 310 -12.05 4.85 -11.34
N TYR A 311 -12.91 5.37 -12.22
CA TYR A 311 -13.31 6.78 -12.20
C TYR A 311 -14.33 7.13 -11.10
N ALA A 312 -14.95 6.15 -10.43
CA ALA A 312 -15.74 6.42 -9.22
C ALA A 312 -14.80 6.83 -8.08
N TRP A 313 -13.69 6.10 -7.90
CA TRP A 313 -12.65 6.46 -6.94
C TRP A 313 -12.03 7.82 -7.23
N VAL A 314 -11.65 8.08 -8.48
CA VAL A 314 -11.06 9.38 -8.86
C VAL A 314 -12.03 10.53 -8.56
N GLN A 315 -13.31 10.40 -8.92
CA GLN A 315 -14.29 11.46 -8.66
C GLN A 315 -14.54 11.66 -7.16
N HIS A 316 -14.64 10.59 -6.37
CA HIS A 316 -14.74 10.66 -4.91
C HIS A 316 -13.55 11.40 -4.29
N MET A 317 -12.34 11.02 -4.69
CA MET A 317 -11.09 11.65 -4.21
C MET A 317 -11.01 13.13 -4.61
N ILE A 318 -11.44 13.50 -5.82
CA ILE A 318 -11.47 14.91 -6.25
C ILE A 318 -12.39 15.74 -5.37
N LEU A 319 -13.61 15.25 -5.06
CA LEU A 319 -14.52 15.97 -4.17
C LEU A 319 -14.02 16.01 -2.72
N SER A 320 -13.18 15.05 -2.33
CA SER A 320 -12.53 14.99 -1.02
C SER A 320 -11.27 15.87 -0.92
N MET A 321 -10.86 16.59 -1.97
CA MET A 321 -9.72 17.52 -1.89
C MET A 321 -10.15 18.87 -1.31
N ALA A 322 -9.36 19.38 -0.36
CA ALA A 322 -9.51 20.73 0.18
C ALA A 322 -9.44 21.77 -0.95
N PRO A 323 -10.25 22.84 -0.89
CA PRO A 323 -10.17 23.92 -1.85
C PRO A 323 -8.79 24.58 -1.80
N ILE A 324 -8.29 25.04 -2.95
CA ILE A 324 -7.04 25.81 -3.10
C ILE A 324 -5.74 25.00 -2.90
N LYS A 325 -5.58 24.29 -1.77
CA LYS A 325 -4.35 23.57 -1.42
C LYS A 325 -4.44 22.05 -1.59
N GLY A 326 -5.66 21.52 -1.71
CA GLY A 326 -5.91 20.09 -1.83
C GLY A 326 -5.21 19.49 -3.04
N ARG A 327 -4.60 18.32 -2.82
CA ARG A 327 -3.87 17.55 -3.82
C ARG A 327 -4.06 16.06 -3.58
N MET A 328 -3.98 15.29 -4.64
CA MET A 328 -4.14 13.84 -4.56
C MET A 328 -3.19 13.07 -5.44
N ALA A 329 -2.86 11.85 -5.01
CA ALA A 329 -2.15 10.86 -5.81
C ALA A 329 -2.90 9.53 -5.70
N VAL A 330 -3.22 8.94 -6.85
CA VAL A 330 -3.94 7.66 -6.91
C VAL A 330 -3.26 6.70 -7.89
N VAL A 331 -3.06 5.45 -7.45
CA VAL A 331 -2.61 4.39 -8.34
C VAL A 331 -3.81 3.83 -9.10
N LEU A 332 -3.68 3.71 -10.43
CA LEU A 332 -4.73 3.20 -11.31
C LEU A 332 -4.13 2.30 -12.41
N PRO A 333 -4.91 1.37 -12.99
CA PRO A 333 -4.48 0.67 -14.20
C PRO A 333 -4.38 1.63 -15.38
N HIS A 334 -3.43 1.41 -16.29
CA HIS A 334 -3.19 2.29 -17.47
C HIS A 334 -4.44 2.59 -18.30
N GLY A 335 -5.43 1.69 -18.32
CA GLY A 335 -6.64 1.88 -19.11
C GLY A 335 -7.41 3.17 -18.78
N VAL A 336 -7.29 3.72 -17.55
CA VAL A 336 -7.94 5.01 -17.22
C VAL A 336 -7.47 6.14 -18.13
N LEU A 337 -6.25 6.06 -18.64
CA LEU A 337 -5.60 7.08 -19.46
C LEU A 337 -6.20 7.16 -20.87
N PHE A 338 -6.65 6.04 -21.44
CA PHE A 338 -6.98 5.97 -22.87
C PHE A 338 -8.25 5.22 -23.23
N ARG A 339 -8.90 4.50 -22.30
CA ARG A 339 -10.14 3.78 -22.59
C ARG A 339 -11.15 4.77 -23.18
N SER A 340 -11.64 4.41 -24.37
CA SER A 340 -12.48 5.22 -25.24
C SER A 340 -13.97 4.93 -25.08
N THR A 341 -14.36 4.17 -24.05
CA THR A 341 -15.78 4.07 -23.68
C THR A 341 -16.31 5.48 -23.42
N GLY A 342 -17.47 5.81 -24.01
CA GLY A 342 -17.96 7.19 -24.05
C GLY A 342 -18.06 7.84 -22.66
N ALA A 343 -18.39 7.07 -21.62
CA ALA A 343 -18.46 7.54 -20.24
C ALA A 343 -17.09 7.93 -19.66
N GLU A 344 -16.08 7.04 -19.72
CA GLU A 344 -14.75 7.34 -19.16
C GLU A 344 -14.04 8.44 -19.94
N SER A 345 -14.20 8.46 -21.27
CA SER A 345 -13.65 9.54 -22.11
C SER A 345 -14.24 10.89 -21.73
N GLN A 346 -15.57 10.96 -21.50
CA GLN A 346 -16.24 12.18 -21.07
C GLN A 346 -15.82 12.64 -19.67
N ILE A 347 -15.66 11.70 -18.73
CA ILE A 347 -15.17 12.00 -17.37
C ILE A 347 -13.75 12.57 -17.45
N ARG A 348 -12.84 11.88 -18.16
CA ARG A 348 -11.44 12.31 -18.36
C ARG A 348 -11.37 13.70 -18.98
N ARG A 349 -12.12 13.93 -20.07
CA ARG A 349 -12.25 15.25 -20.71
C ARG A 349 -12.69 16.33 -19.72
N THR A 350 -13.69 16.04 -18.89
CA THR A 350 -14.22 17.02 -17.93
C THR A 350 -13.18 17.36 -16.85
N ILE A 351 -12.48 16.36 -16.30
CA ILE A 351 -11.44 16.56 -15.29
C ILE A 351 -10.25 17.34 -15.87
N LEU A 352 -9.85 17.05 -17.12
CA LEU A 352 -8.79 17.77 -17.83
C LEU A 352 -9.18 19.22 -18.15
N LYS A 353 -10.41 19.47 -18.61
CA LYS A 353 -10.93 20.82 -18.86
C LYS A 353 -11.02 21.68 -17.61
N ARG A 354 -11.19 21.06 -16.44
CA ARG A 354 -11.12 21.74 -15.14
C ARG A 354 -9.67 21.99 -14.68
N ASP A 355 -8.67 21.61 -15.48
CA ASP A 355 -7.24 21.77 -15.22
C ASP A 355 -6.80 21.11 -13.89
N LEU A 356 -7.41 19.98 -13.53
CA LEU A 356 -7.15 19.28 -12.26
C LEU A 356 -5.95 18.33 -12.34
N VAL A 357 -5.77 17.63 -13.46
CA VAL A 357 -4.69 16.65 -13.65
C VAL A 357 -3.35 17.36 -13.76
N GLU A 358 -2.45 17.15 -12.82
CA GLU A 358 -1.12 17.77 -12.82
C GLU A 358 -0.05 16.89 -13.47
N ALA A 359 -0.09 15.59 -13.22
CA ALA A 359 0.87 14.64 -13.76
C ALA A 359 0.28 13.24 -13.95
N VAL A 360 0.81 12.53 -14.94
CA VAL A 360 0.61 11.10 -15.18
C VAL A 360 1.99 10.45 -15.12
N ILE A 361 2.17 9.49 -14.21
CA ILE A 361 3.44 8.80 -14.02
C ILE A 361 3.23 7.31 -14.32
N GLY A 362 3.77 6.84 -15.45
CA GLY A 362 3.72 5.43 -15.83
C GLY A 362 4.71 4.63 -15.00
N LEU A 363 4.27 3.52 -14.39
CA LEU A 363 5.11 2.67 -13.55
C LEU A 363 5.57 1.42 -14.31
N GLY A 364 6.71 0.88 -13.89
CA GLY A 364 7.23 -0.38 -14.42
C GLY A 364 6.29 -1.56 -14.21
N PRO A 365 6.32 -2.57 -15.11
CA PRO A 365 5.47 -3.76 -14.98
C PRO A 365 5.85 -4.56 -13.74
N ASN A 366 4.93 -5.40 -13.25
CA ASN A 366 5.17 -6.34 -12.15
C ASN A 366 5.74 -5.70 -10.86
N LEU A 367 5.52 -4.40 -10.63
CA LEU A 367 5.76 -3.78 -9.31
C LEU A 367 4.68 -4.22 -8.32
N PHE A 368 3.46 -4.43 -8.80
CA PHE A 368 2.32 -4.92 -8.02
C PHE A 368 2.17 -6.43 -8.17
N TYR A 369 1.48 -7.06 -7.21
CA TYR A 369 1.08 -8.46 -7.35
C TYR A 369 0.09 -8.62 -8.51
N GLY A 370 0.25 -9.69 -9.28
CA GLY A 370 -0.52 -9.96 -10.50
C GLY A 370 0.29 -9.70 -11.76
N ALA A 371 0.62 -10.78 -12.48
CA ALA A 371 1.45 -10.72 -13.68
C ALA A 371 0.80 -9.86 -14.78
N GLY A 372 1.62 -9.01 -15.44
CA GLY A 372 1.20 -8.24 -16.61
C GLY A 372 0.39 -6.98 -16.31
N LEU A 373 0.27 -6.59 -15.03
CA LEU A 373 -0.39 -5.35 -14.66
C LEU A 373 0.51 -4.14 -14.96
N SER A 374 0.01 -3.24 -15.81
CA SER A 374 0.57 -1.90 -16.01
C SER A 374 -0.23 -0.87 -15.20
N ALA A 375 0.44 -0.23 -14.25
CA ALA A 375 -0.15 0.76 -13.36
C ALA A 375 0.49 2.13 -13.58
N CYS A 376 -0.28 3.17 -13.31
CA CYS A 376 0.16 4.56 -13.35
C CYS A 376 -0.25 5.26 -12.05
N ILE A 377 0.44 6.34 -11.72
CA ILE A 377 0.01 7.28 -10.68
C ILE A 377 -0.58 8.49 -11.39
N LEU A 378 -1.81 8.84 -11.03
CA LEU A 378 -2.44 10.09 -11.44
C LEU A 378 -2.33 11.09 -10.29
N VAL A 379 -1.69 12.23 -10.55
CA VAL A 379 -1.54 13.32 -9.59
C VAL A 379 -2.48 14.45 -9.98
N LEU A 380 -3.32 14.90 -9.06
CA LEU A 380 -4.24 16.02 -9.29
C LEU A 380 -4.10 17.07 -8.20
N ARG A 381 -4.42 18.32 -8.55
CA ARG A 381 -4.50 19.44 -7.60
C ARG A 381 -5.82 20.17 -7.78
N SER A 382 -6.42 20.56 -6.68
CA SER A 382 -7.61 21.42 -6.66
C SER A 382 -7.35 22.77 -7.36
N ARG A 383 -6.14 23.30 -7.21
CA ARG A 383 -5.66 24.48 -7.91
C ARG A 383 -4.17 24.37 -8.20
N LYS A 384 -3.81 24.45 -9.49
CA LYS A 384 -2.42 24.52 -9.93
C LYS A 384 -1.83 25.91 -9.68
N VAL A 385 -0.55 25.94 -9.28
CA VAL A 385 0.29 27.14 -9.32
C VAL A 385 0.40 27.65 -10.76
N THR A 386 0.64 28.95 -10.92
CA THR A 386 0.50 29.66 -12.21
C THR A 386 1.31 29.02 -13.33
N GLU A 387 2.52 28.56 -13.03
CA GLU A 387 3.47 27.98 -13.97
C GLU A 387 3.02 26.59 -14.48
N ARG A 388 2.14 25.91 -13.74
CA ARG A 388 1.67 24.56 -14.06
C ARG A 388 0.30 24.54 -14.75
N ARG A 389 -0.41 25.68 -14.80
CA ARG A 389 -1.77 25.76 -15.37
C ARG A 389 -1.78 25.42 -16.85
N GLY A 390 -2.84 24.74 -17.29
CA GLY A 390 -3.04 24.35 -18.68
C GLY A 390 -2.05 23.31 -19.21
N ASN A 391 -1.26 22.67 -18.33
CA ASN A 391 -0.29 21.66 -18.68
C ASN A 391 -0.45 20.39 -17.81
N VAL A 392 -0.14 19.23 -18.39
CA VAL A 392 -0.03 17.94 -17.71
C VAL A 392 1.38 17.42 -17.90
N LEU A 393 2.05 17.04 -16.81
CA LEU A 393 3.37 16.42 -16.87
C LEU A 393 3.23 14.92 -17.14
N MET A 394 3.72 14.44 -18.27
CA MET A 394 3.80 13.03 -18.59
C MET A 394 5.19 12.51 -18.20
N ILE A 395 5.24 11.50 -17.33
CA ILE A 395 6.48 10.84 -16.93
C ILE A 395 6.38 9.36 -17.28
N ASP A 396 7.24 8.88 -18.18
CA ASP A 396 7.45 7.47 -18.41
C ASP A 396 8.59 6.95 -17.52
N SER A 397 8.22 6.30 -16.42
CA SER A 397 9.18 5.62 -15.54
C SER A 397 9.13 4.10 -15.68
N ALA A 398 8.55 3.59 -16.78
CA ALA A 398 8.32 2.16 -16.96
C ALA A 398 9.61 1.32 -16.97
N ARG A 399 10.77 1.95 -17.26
CA ARG A 399 12.10 1.31 -17.26
C ARG A 399 12.83 1.43 -15.91
N LEU A 400 12.33 2.20 -14.94
CA LEU A 400 13.00 2.46 -13.67
C LEU A 400 12.64 1.44 -12.59
N PHE A 401 13.22 0.24 -12.69
CA PHE A 401 13.05 -0.79 -11.67
C PHE A 401 14.24 -1.76 -11.69
N ARG A 402 14.49 -2.42 -10.55
CA ARG A 402 15.33 -3.61 -10.54
C ARG A 402 14.48 -4.82 -10.86
N LYS A 403 14.87 -5.56 -11.90
CA LYS A 403 14.19 -6.80 -12.29
C LYS A 403 14.33 -7.84 -11.18
N GLY A 404 13.21 -8.40 -10.74
CA GLY A 404 13.20 -9.55 -9.82
C GLY A 404 12.65 -10.80 -10.48
N ARG A 405 12.65 -11.92 -9.75
CA ARG A 405 12.17 -13.21 -10.27
C ARG A 405 10.65 -13.22 -10.49
N ASN A 406 9.89 -12.78 -9.49
CA ASN A 406 8.42 -12.77 -9.52
C ASN A 406 7.84 -11.35 -9.51
N GLN A 407 8.57 -10.40 -8.93
CA GLN A 407 8.15 -9.01 -8.77
C GLN A 407 9.35 -8.10 -8.99
N ASN A 408 9.13 -6.98 -9.67
CA ASN A 408 10.11 -5.93 -9.84
C ASN A 408 10.17 -5.05 -8.59
N THR A 409 11.30 -4.41 -8.35
CA THR A 409 11.48 -3.52 -7.19
C THR A 409 11.79 -2.11 -7.66
N LEU A 410 10.95 -1.15 -7.25
CA LEU A 410 11.29 0.27 -7.33
C LEU A 410 12.26 0.58 -6.17
N GLU A 411 13.53 0.83 -6.49
CA GLU A 411 14.60 1.10 -5.53
C GLU A 411 14.68 2.60 -5.24
N TYR A 412 15.36 2.99 -4.15
CA TYR A 412 15.50 4.39 -3.75
C TYR A 412 16.00 5.30 -4.90
N LYS A 413 17.03 4.89 -5.65
CA LYS A 413 17.54 5.64 -6.80
C LYS A 413 16.49 5.90 -7.89
N HIS A 414 15.56 4.95 -8.10
CA HIS A 414 14.47 5.11 -9.07
C HIS A 414 13.45 6.11 -8.57
N ILE A 415 13.09 6.05 -7.28
CA ILE A 415 12.18 7.02 -6.64
C ILE A 415 12.76 8.44 -6.77
N GLN A 416 14.03 8.62 -6.41
CA GLN A 416 14.72 9.92 -6.49
C GLN A 416 14.76 10.46 -7.93
N GLN A 417 14.96 9.60 -8.92
CA GLN A 417 14.92 10.00 -10.32
C GLN A 417 13.52 10.50 -10.74
N ILE A 418 12.46 9.78 -10.37
CA ILE A 418 11.07 10.17 -10.67
C ILE A 418 10.71 11.48 -9.96
N LEU A 419 11.10 11.64 -8.69
CA LEU A 419 10.90 12.89 -7.95
C LEU A 419 11.65 14.06 -8.59
N THR A 420 12.90 13.85 -9.00
CA THR A 420 13.69 14.85 -9.72
C THR A 420 12.95 15.31 -10.97
N TRP A 421 12.47 14.38 -11.79
CA TRP A 421 11.67 14.68 -12.98
C TRP A 421 10.37 15.42 -12.65
N TYR A 422 9.65 14.98 -11.62
CA TYR A 422 8.39 15.59 -11.20
C TYR A 422 8.55 17.03 -10.70
N HIS A 423 9.62 17.32 -9.94
CA HIS A 423 9.89 18.65 -9.41
C HIS A 423 10.50 19.60 -10.45
N ALA A 424 11.45 19.12 -11.27
CA ALA A 424 12.07 19.92 -12.32
C ALA A 424 11.06 20.30 -13.41
N ARG A 425 10.18 19.36 -13.80
CA ARG A 425 9.19 19.52 -14.87
C ARG A 425 9.79 19.86 -16.24
N GLU A 426 11.08 19.65 -16.41
CA GLU A 426 11.79 19.85 -17.66
C GLU A 426 11.53 18.67 -18.59
N ASP A 427 11.44 18.94 -19.89
CA ASP A 427 11.34 17.89 -20.90
C ASP A 427 12.64 17.08 -20.90
N VAL A 428 12.50 15.75 -20.83
CA VAL A 428 13.62 14.80 -20.89
C VAL A 428 13.30 13.79 -21.96
N GLU A 429 14.17 13.69 -22.96
CA GLU A 429 14.01 12.78 -24.08
C GLU A 429 13.75 11.35 -23.59
N GLY A 430 12.66 10.74 -24.09
CA GLY A 430 12.23 9.40 -23.69
C GLY A 430 11.72 9.18 -22.27
N ALA A 431 11.60 10.24 -21.46
CA ALA A 431 11.17 10.08 -20.07
C ALA A 431 10.12 11.10 -19.62
N VAL A 432 10.22 12.36 -20.02
CA VAL A 432 9.39 13.44 -19.47
C VAL A 432 8.94 14.39 -20.57
N LYS A 433 7.65 14.72 -20.57
CA LYS A 433 7.08 15.77 -21.42
C LYS A 433 6.06 16.61 -20.65
N SER A 434 6.20 17.93 -20.67
CA SER A 434 5.14 18.84 -20.23
C SER A 434 4.20 19.15 -21.40
N VAL A 435 2.99 18.56 -21.37
CA VAL A 435 2.04 18.59 -22.48
C VAL A 435 0.94 19.63 -22.23
N LYS A 436 0.68 20.48 -23.23
CA LYS A 436 -0.39 21.49 -23.16
C LYS A 436 -1.78 20.85 -23.32
N LEU A 437 -2.79 21.39 -22.65
CA LEU A 437 -4.18 20.89 -22.79
C LEU A 437 -4.69 20.90 -24.24
N ASN A 438 -4.26 21.85 -25.08
CA ASN A 438 -4.67 21.89 -26.50
C ASN A 438 -4.12 20.70 -27.30
N GLU A 439 -2.91 20.23 -26.97
CA GLU A 439 -2.30 19.04 -27.58
C GLU A 439 -3.01 17.77 -27.10
N ILE A 440 -3.42 17.75 -25.83
CA ILE A 440 -4.26 16.68 -25.28
C ILE A 440 -5.65 16.66 -25.92
N GLU A 441 -6.26 17.83 -26.18
CA GLU A 441 -7.52 17.94 -26.89
C GLU A 441 -7.42 17.44 -28.33
N ALA A 442 -6.32 17.74 -29.04
CA ALA A 442 -6.06 17.24 -30.39
C ALA A 442 -5.92 15.71 -30.46
N ASN A 443 -5.48 15.08 -29.36
CA ASN A 443 -5.41 13.63 -29.19
C ASN A 443 -6.67 13.04 -28.52
N ASP A 444 -7.84 13.67 -28.70
CA ASP A 444 -9.14 13.21 -28.18
C ASP A 444 -9.15 12.99 -26.65
N TRP A 445 -8.44 13.83 -25.91
CA TRP A 445 -8.29 13.74 -24.46
C TRP A 445 -7.65 12.43 -23.98
N ASN A 446 -6.90 11.75 -24.85
CA ASN A 446 -6.15 10.54 -24.52
C ASN A 446 -4.89 10.88 -23.73
N LEU A 447 -4.66 10.25 -22.59
CA LEU A 447 -3.48 10.46 -21.74
C LEU A 447 -2.45 9.32 -21.85
N SER A 448 -2.53 8.50 -22.90
CA SER A 448 -1.54 7.45 -23.15
C SER A 448 -0.15 8.05 -23.27
N ILE A 449 0.75 7.70 -22.36
CA ILE A 449 2.10 8.30 -22.24
C ILE A 449 2.89 8.23 -23.57
N PRO A 450 2.88 7.12 -24.33
CA PRO A 450 3.60 7.04 -25.61
C PRO A 450 3.11 8.00 -26.71
N LEU A 451 1.96 8.68 -26.54
CA LEU A 451 1.53 9.73 -27.46
C LEU A 451 2.32 11.03 -27.29
N TYR A 452 3.04 11.18 -26.17
CA TYR A 452 3.68 12.43 -25.76
C TYR A 452 5.15 12.27 -25.39
N VAL A 453 5.53 11.07 -24.91
CA VAL A 453 6.90 10.72 -24.58
C VAL A 453 7.33 9.64 -25.56
N GLU A 454 8.10 10.05 -26.58
CA GLU A 454 8.64 9.12 -27.57
C GLU A 454 9.75 8.28 -26.95
N PRO A 455 9.66 6.94 -26.96
CA PRO A 455 10.71 6.11 -26.40
C PRO A 455 12.00 6.30 -27.19
N VAL A 456 13.12 6.51 -26.49
CA VAL A 456 14.44 6.36 -27.13
C VAL A 456 14.59 4.90 -27.53
N ILE A 457 14.55 4.65 -28.83
CA ILE A 457 14.93 3.39 -29.46
C ILE A 457 16.41 3.57 -29.79
N GLU A 458 17.28 3.05 -28.92
CA GLU A 458 18.65 2.77 -29.33
C GLU A 458 18.57 1.60 -30.30
N GLU A 459 18.52 1.89 -31.61
CA GLU A 459 18.87 0.87 -32.58
C GLU A 459 20.35 0.54 -32.33
N GLU A 460 20.66 -0.69 -31.91
CA GLU A 460 22.01 -1.23 -32.03
C GLU A 460 22.36 -1.33 -33.52
N THR A 461 22.64 -0.19 -34.14
CA THR A 461 23.19 -0.16 -35.49
C THR A 461 24.65 -0.55 -35.36
N ILE A 462 24.96 -1.81 -35.64
CA ILE A 462 26.34 -2.20 -35.94
C ILE A 462 26.85 -1.31 -37.08
N SER A 463 28.13 -0.90 -37.03
CA SER A 463 28.68 -0.08 -38.12
C SER A 463 28.62 -0.85 -39.45
N VAL A 464 28.67 -0.15 -40.58
CA VAL A 464 28.77 -0.82 -41.89
C VAL A 464 30.00 -1.74 -41.92
N GLU A 465 31.13 -1.35 -41.32
CA GLU A 465 32.30 -2.23 -41.20
C GLU A 465 32.01 -3.49 -40.37
N GLU A 466 31.33 -3.36 -39.24
CA GLU A 466 31.00 -4.49 -38.37
C GLU A 466 29.97 -5.42 -39.02
N ALA A 467 28.99 -4.87 -39.74
CA ALA A 467 28.05 -5.65 -40.56
C ALA A 467 28.76 -6.42 -41.67
N LEU A 468 29.69 -5.78 -42.38
CA LEU A 468 30.50 -6.42 -43.43
C LEU A 468 31.39 -7.52 -42.85
N GLN A 469 31.97 -7.29 -41.66
CA GLN A 469 32.81 -8.27 -40.99
C GLN A 469 31.99 -9.49 -40.54
N ASN A 470 30.81 -9.27 -39.96
CA ASN A 470 29.87 -10.33 -39.58
C ASN A 470 29.40 -11.13 -40.79
N LEU A 471 29.08 -10.46 -41.90
CA LEU A 471 28.71 -11.11 -43.16
C LEU A 471 29.85 -11.98 -43.69
N LYS A 472 31.08 -11.48 -43.67
CA LYS A 472 32.26 -12.23 -44.11
C LYS A 472 32.49 -13.48 -43.24
N THR A 473 32.42 -13.34 -41.93
CA THR A 473 32.55 -14.47 -41.00
C THR A 473 31.46 -15.51 -41.19
N ALA A 474 30.21 -15.09 -41.42
CA ALA A 474 29.10 -16.01 -41.71
C ALA A 474 29.29 -16.73 -43.05
N LEU A 475 29.79 -16.03 -44.07
CA LEU A 475 30.07 -16.60 -45.38
C LEU A 475 31.20 -17.65 -45.32
N ASP A 476 32.30 -17.33 -44.63
CA ASP A 476 33.41 -18.26 -44.43
C ASP A 476 32.96 -19.53 -43.67
N ALA A 477 32.10 -19.38 -42.66
CA ALA A 477 31.52 -20.50 -41.93
C ALA A 477 30.58 -21.36 -42.81
N ALA A 478 29.81 -20.73 -43.70
CA ALA A 478 28.94 -21.43 -44.65
C ALA A 478 29.77 -22.26 -45.64
N TYR A 479 30.83 -21.69 -46.21
CA TYR A 479 31.74 -22.45 -47.08
C TYR A 479 32.42 -23.60 -46.35
N ALA A 480 32.91 -23.37 -45.12
CA ALA A 480 33.49 -24.44 -44.33
C ALA A 480 32.49 -25.57 -44.01
N ALA A 481 31.21 -25.23 -43.81
CA ALA A 481 30.14 -26.22 -43.62
C ALA A 481 29.83 -26.98 -44.91
N GLU A 482 29.83 -26.30 -46.06
CA GLU A 482 29.64 -26.91 -47.39
C GLU A 482 30.79 -27.87 -47.73
N ASP A 483 32.04 -27.45 -47.52
CA ASP A 483 33.22 -28.29 -47.71
C ASP A 483 33.17 -29.54 -46.82
N ARG A 484 32.75 -29.36 -45.56
CA ARG A 484 32.58 -30.47 -44.61
C ARG A 484 31.49 -31.42 -45.07
N LEU A 485 30.37 -30.91 -45.57
CA LEU A 485 29.29 -31.71 -46.12
C LEU A 485 29.77 -32.49 -47.36
N ALA A 486 30.46 -31.83 -48.29
CA ALA A 486 31.03 -32.46 -49.48
C ALA A 486 32.01 -33.58 -49.11
N ALA A 487 32.88 -33.36 -48.11
CA ALA A 487 33.80 -34.38 -47.61
C ALA A 487 33.05 -35.59 -47.02
N LEU A 488 31.99 -35.36 -46.25
CA LEU A 488 31.15 -36.44 -45.70
C LEU A 488 30.41 -37.21 -46.81
N LEU A 489 29.90 -36.52 -47.83
CA LEU A 489 29.22 -37.15 -48.96
C LEU A 489 30.19 -38.00 -49.80
N LYS A 490 31.42 -37.54 -50.01
CA LYS A 490 32.50 -38.34 -50.64
C LYS A 490 32.84 -39.57 -49.81
N GLN A 491 32.99 -39.42 -48.50
CA GLN A 491 33.26 -40.54 -47.59
C GLN A 491 32.12 -41.59 -47.62
N ALA A 492 30.88 -41.12 -47.76
CA ALA A 492 29.69 -41.97 -47.92
C ALA A 492 29.49 -42.52 -49.35
N ARG A 493 30.36 -42.17 -50.31
CA ARG A 493 30.27 -42.53 -51.75
C ARG A 493 28.97 -42.09 -52.43
N LEU A 494 28.38 -40.99 -51.97
CA LEU A 494 27.17 -40.42 -52.55
C LEU A 494 27.46 -39.44 -53.69
N ILE A 495 28.68 -38.92 -53.75
CA ILE A 495 29.23 -38.08 -54.82
C ILE A 495 30.68 -38.51 -55.11
N GLU A 496 31.19 -38.20 -56.31
CA GLU A 496 32.60 -38.45 -56.71
C GLU A 496 33.59 -37.53 -56.00
#